data_AF-A0A3P0X616-F1
#
_entry.id   AF-A0A3P0X616-F1
#
_cell.length_a   1.000
_cell.length_b   1.000
_cell.length_c   1.000
_cell.angle_alpha   90.00
_cell.angle_beta   90.00
_cell.angle_gamma   90.00
#
_symmetry.space_group_name_H-M   'P 1'
#
loop_
_entity.id
_entity.type
_entity.pdbx_description
1 polymer ?
#
loop_
_entity_poly.entity_id
_entity_poly.type
_entity_poly.pdbx_seq_one_letter_code
_entity_poly.pdbx_strand_id
1 'polypeptide(L)'
;MRRTYLVVPHLIFTFMLAFGSRADAQAAGTPTPMSNADVIALVHAGLSDDLVIAKIEAAPSTSFDTSVGGLSALKNAGVPTPVIRTMIEPPAAASGAPRSAVAAGNPDDPMTPHSPGIYVLAKGADGQVHLTRLQGEHPRAAKNSGMFLHAVTQGLAASKSQQVLDGGTAAIELTEQKPVFYAYIPQDSTSFSGGMSVNDLVLTKLESKGDSRLWTYAARGVFGGSSEVGSDQKDRQGFTGEQVGSGIYKLTPAGDLASGQYAFKYAYTFFDFGVQPQS
;
A
#
# COMPACT_ATOMS: atom_id res chain seq x y z
N MET A 1 -26.75 -28.57 -66.86
CA MET A 1 -27.16 -27.73 -68.01
C MET A 1 -27.69 -26.41 -67.48
N ARG A 2 -27.28 -25.31 -68.12
CA ARG A 2 -27.55 -23.91 -67.77
C ARG A 2 -29.02 -23.52 -67.88
N ARG A 3 -29.37 -22.43 -67.17
CA ARG A 3 -30.32 -21.33 -67.49
C ARG A 3 -31.25 -21.08 -66.29
N THR A 4 -31.62 -19.89 -65.85
CA THR A 4 -31.32 -18.49 -66.16
C THR A 4 -32.06 -17.70 -65.05
N TYR A 5 -31.52 -16.55 -64.65
CA TYR A 5 -32.15 -15.60 -63.73
C TYR A 5 -33.58 -15.22 -64.13
N LEU A 6 -34.50 -15.06 -63.16
CA LEU A 6 -35.70 -14.25 -63.35
C LEU A 6 -35.92 -13.33 -62.16
N VAL A 7 -36.10 -12.07 -62.53
CA VAL A 7 -36.21 -10.86 -61.74
C VAL A 7 -37.61 -10.71 -61.17
N VAL A 8 -37.68 -10.13 -59.97
CA VAL A 8 -38.85 -9.74 -59.17
C VAL A 8 -39.75 -8.73 -59.91
N PRO A 9 -41.06 -8.70 -59.61
CA PRO A 9 -41.69 -7.40 -59.29
C PRO A 9 -42.57 -7.50 -58.02
N HIS A 10 -42.25 -6.74 -56.98
CA HIS A 10 -42.97 -5.53 -56.58
C HIS A 10 -44.44 -5.76 -56.19
N LEU A 11 -44.67 -6.05 -54.91
CA LEU A 11 -45.89 -5.66 -54.22
C LEU A 11 -45.52 -4.61 -53.16
N ILE A 12 -45.88 -3.38 -53.45
CA ILE A 12 -45.78 -2.22 -52.56
C ILE A 12 -46.87 -2.40 -51.49
N PHE A 13 -46.46 -2.57 -50.24
CA PHE A 13 -47.36 -2.42 -49.09
C PHE A 13 -46.81 -1.33 -48.17
N THR A 14 -47.32 -0.12 -48.37
CA THR A 14 -47.13 1.03 -47.50
C THR A 14 -47.87 0.77 -46.19
N PHE A 15 -47.15 0.60 -45.08
CA PHE A 15 -47.72 0.72 -43.74
C PHE A 15 -46.95 1.79 -42.96
N MET A 16 -47.62 2.92 -42.83
CA MET A 16 -47.29 4.06 -41.97
C MET A 16 -47.68 3.69 -40.54
N LEU A 17 -46.75 3.73 -39.57
CA LEU A 17 -46.93 4.35 -38.24
C LEU A 17 -45.75 4.10 -37.28
N ALA A 18 -45.48 5.15 -36.49
CA ALA A 18 -44.85 5.17 -35.17
C ALA A 18 -43.31 5.10 -35.09
N PHE A 19 -42.69 6.28 -35.07
CA PHE A 19 -41.48 6.56 -34.31
C PHE A 19 -41.74 6.25 -32.83
N GLY A 20 -41.35 5.05 -32.39
CA GLY A 20 -41.21 4.72 -30.99
C GLY A 20 -39.73 4.74 -30.64
N SER A 21 -39.25 5.85 -30.09
CA SER A 21 -37.95 5.94 -29.42
C SER A 21 -37.95 4.94 -28.26
N ARG A 22 -37.49 3.71 -28.49
CA ARG A 22 -37.04 2.85 -27.39
C ARG A 22 -35.68 3.38 -26.98
N ALA A 23 -35.72 4.30 -26.03
CA ALA A 23 -34.64 4.42 -25.07
C ALA A 23 -34.52 3.03 -24.44
N ASP A 24 -33.50 2.27 -24.83
CA ASP A 24 -32.97 1.20 -24.00
C ASP A 24 -32.49 1.87 -22.71
N ALA A 25 -33.42 2.00 -21.77
CA ALA A 25 -33.11 2.15 -20.37
C ALA A 25 -32.43 0.85 -19.96
N GLN A 26 -31.11 0.81 -20.17
CA GLN A 26 -30.22 -0.16 -19.56
C GLN A 26 -30.37 0.07 -18.05
N ALA A 27 -31.29 -0.67 -17.44
CA ALA A 27 -31.38 -0.80 -16.01
C ALA A 27 -30.02 -1.34 -15.54
N ALA A 28 -29.19 -0.45 -15.00
CA ALA A 28 -27.97 -0.81 -14.32
C ALA A 28 -28.37 -1.71 -13.15
N GLY A 29 -28.23 -3.03 -13.34
CA GLY A 29 -28.32 -3.99 -12.26
C GLY A 29 -27.29 -3.61 -11.22
N THR A 30 -27.74 -3.38 -9.99
CA THR A 30 -26.89 -3.22 -8.82
C THR A 30 -25.93 -4.41 -8.79
N PRO A 31 -24.60 -4.21 -8.81
CA PRO A 31 -23.67 -5.31 -8.76
C PRO A 31 -23.84 -6.07 -7.44
N THR A 32 -24.18 -7.35 -7.53
CA THR A 32 -24.28 -8.24 -6.36
C THR A 32 -22.92 -8.24 -5.66
N PRO A 33 -22.86 -7.89 -4.36
CA PRO A 33 -21.59 -7.81 -3.65
C PRO A 33 -20.95 -9.19 -3.55
N MET A 34 -19.65 -9.25 -3.79
CA MET A 34 -18.86 -10.47 -3.65
C MET A 34 -18.89 -10.93 -2.19
N SER A 35 -19.24 -12.20 -1.98
CA SER A 35 -19.46 -12.80 -0.66
C SER A 35 -18.37 -13.83 -0.31
N ASN A 36 -18.38 -14.32 0.94
CA ASN A 36 -17.48 -15.40 1.38
C ASN A 36 -17.65 -16.67 0.52
N ALA A 37 -18.87 -16.95 0.04
CA ALA A 37 -19.15 -18.12 -0.80
C ALA A 37 -18.48 -18.00 -2.18
N ASP A 38 -18.41 -16.79 -2.75
CA ASP A 38 -17.77 -16.54 -4.04
C ASP A 38 -16.25 -16.72 -3.94
N VAL A 39 -15.64 -16.30 -2.83
CA VAL A 39 -14.20 -16.52 -2.58
C VAL A 39 -13.88 -18.02 -2.46
N ILE A 40 -14.71 -18.77 -1.72
CA ILE A 40 -14.55 -20.22 -1.58
C ILE A 40 -14.67 -20.90 -2.96
N ALA A 41 -15.63 -20.48 -3.78
CA ALA A 41 -15.81 -21.02 -5.13
C ALA A 41 -14.60 -20.75 -6.04
N LEU A 42 -13.96 -19.58 -5.96
CA LEU A 42 -12.76 -19.25 -6.74
C LEU A 42 -11.56 -20.12 -6.32
N VAL A 43 -11.39 -20.37 -5.02
CA VAL A 43 -10.33 -21.25 -4.51
C VAL A 43 -10.59 -22.70 -4.92
N HIS A 44 -11.83 -23.16 -4.86
CA HIS A 44 -12.20 -24.53 -5.28
C HIS A 44 -12.14 -24.73 -6.81
N ALA A 45 -12.28 -23.66 -7.58
CA ALA A 45 -12.04 -23.65 -9.02
C ALA A 45 -10.55 -23.75 -9.40
N GLY A 46 -9.65 -23.77 -8.41
CA GLY A 46 -8.21 -23.96 -8.62
C GLY A 46 -7.47 -22.70 -9.09
N LEU A 47 -8.03 -21.52 -8.86
CA LEU A 47 -7.33 -20.27 -9.12
C LEU A 47 -6.22 -20.05 -8.09
N SER A 48 -5.10 -19.47 -8.52
CA SER A 48 -4.00 -19.11 -7.63
C SER A 48 -4.41 -17.98 -6.68
N ASP A 49 -3.81 -17.96 -5.50
CA ASP A 49 -4.03 -16.99 -4.43
C ASP A 49 -3.99 -15.54 -4.96
N ASP A 50 -3.01 -15.21 -5.80
CA ASP A 50 -2.85 -13.89 -6.41
C ASP A 50 -4.03 -13.48 -7.31
N LEU A 51 -4.61 -14.44 -8.04
CA LEU A 51 -5.77 -14.18 -8.91
C LEU A 51 -7.07 -14.03 -8.11
N VAL A 52 -7.20 -14.76 -7.01
CA VAL A 52 -8.33 -14.60 -6.09
C VAL A 52 -8.26 -13.25 -5.39
N ILE A 53 -7.06 -12.83 -4.95
CA ILE A 53 -6.80 -11.49 -4.39
C ILE A 53 -7.14 -10.41 -5.41
N ALA A 54 -6.62 -10.49 -6.64
CA ALA A 54 -6.91 -9.51 -7.68
C ALA A 54 -8.42 -9.43 -8.02
N LYS A 55 -9.15 -10.55 -7.94
CA LYS A 55 -10.60 -10.58 -8.17
C LYS A 55 -11.40 -9.93 -7.03
N ILE A 56 -10.97 -10.14 -5.79
CA ILE A 56 -11.53 -9.46 -4.60
C ILE A 56 -11.28 -7.95 -4.68
N GLU A 57 -10.09 -7.54 -5.11
CA GLU A 57 -9.72 -6.12 -5.28
C GLU A 57 -10.50 -5.44 -6.43
N ALA A 58 -10.78 -6.17 -7.50
CA ALA A 58 -11.55 -5.68 -8.64
C ALA A 58 -13.07 -5.75 -8.44
N ALA A 59 -13.56 -6.27 -7.31
CA ALA A 59 -14.99 -6.40 -7.05
C ALA A 59 -15.62 -5.02 -6.76
N PRO A 60 -16.67 -4.61 -7.51
CA PRO A 60 -17.29 -3.30 -7.35
C PRO A 60 -18.04 -3.12 -6.02
N SER A 61 -18.38 -4.21 -5.35
CA SER A 61 -18.97 -4.25 -4.01
C SER A 61 -18.58 -5.57 -3.34
N THR A 62 -18.21 -5.53 -2.06
CA THR A 62 -17.86 -6.72 -1.26
C THR A 62 -18.72 -6.75 0.00
N SER A 63 -19.18 -7.93 0.38
CA SER A 63 -19.96 -8.17 1.61
C SER A 63 -19.42 -9.42 2.26
N PHE A 64 -18.26 -9.26 2.90
CA PHE A 64 -17.60 -10.36 3.58
C PHE A 64 -18.05 -10.45 5.04
N ASP A 65 -18.38 -11.67 5.48
CA ASP A 65 -18.59 -11.97 6.89
C ASP A 65 -17.22 -12.20 7.55
N THR A 66 -16.74 -11.17 8.24
CA THR A 66 -15.47 -11.16 9.00
C THR A 66 -15.67 -11.53 10.47
N SER A 67 -16.86 -11.98 10.86
CA SER A 67 -17.10 -12.50 12.21
C SER A 67 -16.24 -13.74 12.48
N VAL A 68 -16.09 -14.10 13.75
CA VAL A 68 -15.35 -15.31 14.16
C VAL A 68 -15.90 -16.57 13.48
N GLY A 69 -17.21 -16.64 13.25
CA GLY A 69 -17.86 -17.72 12.52
C GLY A 69 -17.49 -17.73 11.03
N GLY A 70 -17.55 -16.57 10.38
CA GLY A 70 -17.21 -16.41 8.96
C GLY A 70 -15.74 -16.72 8.65
N LEU A 71 -14.80 -16.25 9.48
CA LEU A 71 -13.37 -16.52 9.32
C LEU A 71 -13.01 -18.00 9.56
N SER A 72 -13.68 -18.64 10.52
CA SER A 72 -13.54 -20.07 10.77
C SER A 72 -14.02 -20.90 9.57
N ALA A 73 -15.15 -20.52 8.96
CA ALA A 73 -15.68 -21.19 7.77
C ALA A 73 -14.74 -21.05 6.56
N LEU A 74 -14.16 -19.88 6.32
CA LEU A 74 -13.17 -19.64 5.25
C LEU A 74 -11.92 -20.50 5.43
N LYS A 75 -11.38 -20.55 6.66
CA LYS A 75 -10.21 -21.37 6.98
C LYS A 75 -10.50 -22.86 6.81
N ASN A 76 -11.66 -23.33 7.24
CA ASN A 76 -12.09 -24.72 7.08
C ASN A 76 -12.35 -25.10 5.62
N ALA A 77 -12.73 -24.14 4.78
CA ALA A 77 -12.93 -24.32 3.34
C ALA A 77 -11.62 -24.33 2.52
N GLY A 78 -10.46 -24.15 3.19
CA GLY A 78 -9.15 -24.18 2.56
C GLY A 78 -8.73 -22.85 1.92
N VAL A 79 -9.40 -21.74 2.26
CA VAL A 79 -9.02 -20.41 1.75
C VAL A 79 -7.67 -20.00 2.35
N PRO A 80 -6.66 -19.66 1.53
CA PRO A 80 -5.34 -19.27 2.01
C PRO A 80 -5.36 -18.03 2.90
N THR A 81 -4.51 -18.01 3.93
CA THR A 81 -4.38 -16.88 4.88
C THR A 81 -4.17 -15.51 4.21
N PRO A 82 -3.40 -15.38 3.10
CA PRO A 82 -3.28 -14.12 2.36
C PRO A 82 -4.62 -13.62 1.80
N VAL A 83 -5.44 -14.51 1.24
CA VAL A 83 -6.77 -14.18 0.70
C VAL A 83 -7.72 -13.75 1.82
N ILE A 84 -7.73 -14.47 2.94
CA ILE A 84 -8.54 -14.10 4.12
C ILE A 84 -8.13 -12.72 4.64
N ARG A 85 -6.84 -12.41 4.65
CA ARG A 85 -6.33 -11.09 5.04
C ARG A 85 -6.86 -10.00 4.11
N THR A 86 -6.83 -10.21 2.79
CA THR A 86 -7.41 -9.29 1.79
C THR A 86 -8.92 -9.11 1.95
N MET A 87 -9.65 -10.13 2.44
CA MET A 87 -11.08 -9.99 2.74
C MET A 87 -11.36 -9.16 4.01
N ILE A 88 -10.45 -9.16 4.99
CA ILE A 88 -10.56 -8.38 6.25
C ILE A 88 -10.11 -6.93 6.03
N GLU A 89 -9.03 -6.76 5.28
CA GLU A 89 -8.44 -5.49 4.89
C GLU A 89 -8.35 -5.45 3.36
N PRO A 90 -9.45 -5.18 2.63
CA PRO A 90 -9.36 -4.97 1.20
C PRO A 90 -8.45 -3.75 0.99
N PRO A 91 -7.28 -3.91 0.34
CA PRO A 91 -6.48 -2.74 -0.02
C PRO A 91 -7.37 -1.88 -0.91
N ALA A 92 -7.51 -0.59 -0.57
CA ALA A 92 -8.20 0.36 -1.42
C ALA A 92 -7.63 0.20 -2.84
N ALA A 93 -8.49 -0.25 -3.75
CA ALA A 93 -8.10 -0.76 -5.06
C ALA A 93 -7.01 0.11 -5.70
N ALA A 94 -5.84 -0.50 -5.90
CA ALA A 94 -4.93 -0.05 -6.95
C ALA A 94 -5.58 -0.44 -8.29
N SER A 95 -6.52 0.37 -8.77
CA SER A 95 -7.03 0.28 -10.13
C SER A 95 -7.48 1.66 -10.61
N GLY A 96 -6.67 2.22 -11.49
CA GLY A 96 -7.01 3.24 -12.49
C GLY A 96 -7.99 4.32 -12.04
N ALA A 97 -7.49 5.37 -11.42
CA ALA A 97 -8.27 6.59 -11.30
C ALA A 97 -8.70 7.09 -12.70
N PRO A 98 -10.01 7.27 -13.01
CA PRO A 98 -10.36 8.57 -13.55
C PRO A 98 -9.96 9.52 -12.43
N ARG A 99 -9.01 10.39 -12.73
CA ARG A 99 -8.63 11.58 -11.97
C ARG A 99 -9.84 12.03 -11.14
N SER A 100 -9.91 11.65 -9.86
CA SER A 100 -10.72 12.39 -8.92
C SER A 100 -10.01 13.72 -8.89
N ALA A 101 -10.54 14.65 -9.69
CA ALA A 101 -10.13 16.03 -9.71
C ALA A 101 -10.46 16.57 -8.31
N VAL A 102 -9.55 16.34 -7.37
CA VAL A 102 -9.43 17.22 -6.22
C VAL A 102 -9.15 18.59 -6.81
N ALA A 103 -9.93 19.55 -6.32
CA ALA A 103 -10.13 20.89 -6.85
C ALA A 103 -8.88 21.54 -7.46
N ALA A 104 -9.09 22.32 -8.53
CA ALA A 104 -8.09 23.11 -9.23
C ALA A 104 -7.11 23.83 -8.27
N GLY A 105 -5.95 23.22 -8.06
CA GLY A 105 -4.84 23.67 -7.23
C GLY A 105 -3.57 23.01 -7.76
N ASN A 106 -2.40 23.59 -7.44
CA ASN A 106 -1.12 23.03 -7.86
C ASN A 106 -0.95 21.62 -7.25
N PRO A 107 -0.78 20.55 -8.05
CA PRO A 107 -0.62 19.18 -7.53
C PRO A 107 0.59 19.04 -6.58
N ASP A 108 1.56 19.93 -6.68
CA ASP A 108 2.76 19.98 -5.85
C ASP A 108 2.62 20.88 -4.61
N ASP A 109 1.46 21.51 -4.37
CA ASP A 109 1.22 22.34 -3.19
C ASP A 109 0.83 21.46 -1.98
N PRO A 110 1.71 21.28 -0.98
CA PRO A 110 1.47 20.39 0.16
C PRO A 110 0.39 20.87 1.14
N MET A 111 -0.17 22.06 0.93
CA MET A 111 -1.28 22.56 1.76
C MET A 111 -2.65 22.23 1.17
N THR A 112 -2.68 21.70 -0.05
CA THR A 112 -3.92 21.19 -0.65
C THR A 112 -4.19 19.76 -0.16
N PRO A 113 -5.45 19.32 -0.05
CA PRO A 113 -5.73 17.93 0.33
C PRO A 113 -5.24 16.93 -0.72
N HIS A 114 -4.43 15.95 -0.31
CA HIS A 114 -4.02 14.81 -1.13
C HIS A 114 -4.60 13.50 -0.61
N SER A 115 -4.45 12.44 -1.42
CA SER A 115 -4.77 11.09 -0.98
C SER A 115 -3.95 10.70 0.25
N PRO A 116 -4.50 9.90 1.19
CA PRO A 116 -3.79 9.52 2.41
C PRO A 116 -2.43 8.88 2.16
N GLY A 117 -1.44 9.28 2.95
CA GLY A 117 -0.05 8.89 2.73
C GLY A 117 0.96 9.82 3.36
N ILE A 118 2.23 9.41 3.30
CA ILE A 118 3.38 10.27 3.59
C ILE A 118 3.98 10.69 2.26
N TYR A 119 4.25 11.98 2.11
CA TYR A 119 4.78 12.58 0.90
C TYR A 119 6.03 13.39 1.23
N VAL A 120 6.88 13.57 0.23
CA VAL A 120 8.08 14.40 0.30
C VAL A 120 8.14 15.28 -0.93
N LEU A 121 8.64 16.51 -0.76
CA LEU A 121 9.01 17.34 -1.89
C LEU A 121 10.37 16.84 -2.40
N ALA A 122 10.35 16.14 -3.54
CA ALA A 122 11.54 15.58 -4.15
C ALA A 122 11.73 16.15 -5.56
N LYS A 123 12.99 16.30 -5.98
CA LYS A 123 13.29 16.75 -7.34
C LYS A 123 13.00 15.62 -8.33
N GLY A 124 12.06 15.86 -9.25
CA GLY A 124 11.73 14.97 -10.36
C GLY A 124 12.81 14.93 -11.44
N ALA A 125 12.64 14.00 -12.39
CA ALA A 125 13.54 13.84 -13.53
C ALA A 125 13.57 15.06 -14.47
N ASP A 126 12.53 15.90 -14.43
CA ASP A 126 12.41 17.16 -15.14
C ASP A 126 13.14 18.32 -14.44
N GLY A 127 13.72 18.06 -13.27
CA GLY A 127 14.43 19.04 -12.46
C GLY A 127 13.54 19.93 -11.62
N GLN A 128 12.22 19.76 -11.66
CA GLN A 128 11.27 20.47 -10.79
C GLN A 128 11.05 19.71 -9.49
N VAL A 129 10.59 20.40 -8.46
CA VAL A 129 10.25 19.78 -7.18
C VAL A 129 8.80 19.33 -7.25
N HIS A 130 8.59 18.03 -7.05
CA HIS A 130 7.27 17.42 -7.03
C HIS A 130 6.93 16.82 -5.68
N LEU A 131 5.66 16.93 -5.30
CA LEU A 131 5.16 16.26 -4.12
C LEU A 131 5.00 14.76 -4.42
N THR A 132 5.97 13.97 -3.99
CA THR A 132 6.07 12.54 -4.28
C THR A 132 5.65 11.72 -3.08
N ARG A 133 4.73 10.76 -3.28
CA ARG A 133 4.28 9.85 -2.24
C ARG A 133 5.35 8.81 -1.92
N LEU A 134 5.72 8.66 -0.66
CA LEU A 134 6.49 7.52 -0.18
C LEU A 134 5.60 6.27 -0.25
N GLN A 135 6.09 5.22 -0.90
CA GLN A 135 5.34 3.98 -0.97
C GLN A 135 5.50 3.20 0.33
N GLY A 136 4.42 2.55 0.77
CA GLY A 136 4.48 1.66 1.92
C GLY A 136 4.93 0.28 1.48
N GLU A 137 6.03 -0.20 2.04
CA GLU A 137 6.51 -1.57 1.84
C GLU A 137 6.39 -2.40 3.13
N HIS A 138 6.28 -3.72 2.94
CA HIS A 138 6.26 -4.69 4.01
C HIS A 138 7.55 -5.50 4.00
N PRO A 139 8.09 -5.86 5.18
CA PRO A 139 9.23 -6.76 5.23
C PRO A 139 8.94 -8.09 4.54
N ARG A 140 9.85 -8.53 3.68
CA ARG A 140 9.74 -9.84 3.00
C ARG A 140 10.08 -11.02 3.90
N ALA A 141 10.94 -10.78 4.90
CA ALA A 141 11.46 -11.82 5.77
C ALA A 141 11.94 -11.24 7.11
N ALA A 142 11.94 -12.09 8.14
CA ALA A 142 12.68 -11.86 9.36
C ALA A 142 14.04 -12.57 9.31
N LYS A 143 15.07 -11.95 9.87
CA LYS A 143 16.43 -12.48 9.91
C LYS A 143 17.00 -12.39 11.32
N ASN A 144 17.58 -13.49 11.80
CA ASN A 144 18.32 -13.53 13.05
C ASN A 144 19.83 -13.59 12.74
N SER A 145 20.56 -12.56 13.17
CA SER A 145 22.00 -12.44 12.98
C SER A 145 22.72 -12.63 14.32
N GLY A 146 23.87 -13.30 14.33
CA GLY A 146 24.68 -13.50 15.54
C GLY A 146 24.17 -14.58 16.51
N MET A 147 23.03 -15.22 16.23
CA MET A 147 22.43 -16.22 17.12
C MET A 147 23.33 -17.45 17.35
N PHE A 148 24.02 -17.92 16.31
CA PHE A 148 24.96 -19.04 16.43
C PHE A 148 26.11 -18.71 17.39
N LEU A 149 26.74 -17.54 17.19
CA LEU A 149 27.85 -17.13 18.03
C LEU A 149 27.37 -16.87 19.47
N HIS A 150 26.22 -16.22 19.64
CA HIS A 150 25.58 -16.05 20.94
C HIS A 150 25.34 -17.40 21.65
N ALA A 151 24.90 -18.44 20.94
CA ALA A 151 24.70 -19.77 21.52
C ALA A 151 26.04 -20.41 21.94
N VAL A 152 27.06 -20.38 21.07
CA VAL A 152 28.38 -20.97 21.33
C VAL A 152 29.09 -20.26 22.48
N THR A 153 28.97 -18.94 22.57
CA THR A 153 29.59 -18.14 23.64
C THR A 153 28.68 -17.98 24.86
N GLN A 154 27.61 -18.77 24.98
CA GLN A 154 26.67 -18.74 26.12
C GLN A 154 26.14 -17.33 26.46
N GLY A 155 25.82 -16.54 25.45
CA GLY A 155 25.25 -15.19 25.59
C GLY A 155 26.26 -14.05 25.64
N LEU A 156 27.57 -14.34 25.60
CA LEU A 156 28.60 -13.29 25.57
C LEU A 156 28.71 -12.55 24.22
N ALA A 157 28.25 -13.14 23.11
CA ALA A 157 28.24 -12.49 21.81
C ALA A 157 26.87 -11.89 21.51
N ALA A 158 26.84 -10.74 20.85
CA ALA A 158 25.60 -10.05 20.54
C ALA A 158 24.74 -10.82 19.52
N SER A 159 23.43 -10.75 19.68
CA SER A 159 22.45 -11.23 18.70
C SER A 159 21.49 -10.12 18.29
N LYS A 160 21.00 -10.19 17.06
CA LYS A 160 20.04 -9.22 16.50
C LYS A 160 18.92 -9.96 15.78
N SER A 161 17.71 -9.47 15.96
CA SER A 161 16.56 -9.84 15.14
C SER A 161 16.16 -8.65 14.27
N GLN A 162 16.05 -8.90 12.98
CA GLN A 162 15.95 -7.89 11.94
C GLN A 162 14.78 -8.21 10.99
N GLN A 163 14.14 -7.18 10.46
CA GLN A 163 13.23 -7.26 9.34
C GLN A 163 13.98 -6.92 8.04
N VAL A 164 13.72 -7.67 6.98
CA VAL A 164 14.37 -7.52 5.67
C VAL A 164 13.39 -6.85 4.72
N LEU A 165 13.78 -5.69 4.21
CA LEU A 165 13.09 -4.97 3.14
C LEU A 165 13.80 -5.25 1.81
N ASP A 166 13.05 -5.20 0.72
CA ASP A 166 13.58 -5.44 -0.63
C ASP A 166 14.43 -4.26 -1.11
N GLY A 167 15.41 -4.54 -1.97
CA GLY A 167 16.30 -3.54 -2.55
C GLY A 167 17.37 -3.01 -1.59
N GLY A 168 18.56 -2.74 -2.11
CA GLY A 168 19.65 -2.10 -1.36
C GLY A 168 19.46 -0.60 -1.08
N THR A 169 18.61 0.05 -1.87
CA THR A 169 18.31 1.50 -1.87
C THR A 169 16.81 1.74 -2.00
N ALA A 170 16.32 2.83 -1.42
CA ALA A 170 14.94 3.27 -1.57
C ALA A 170 14.66 3.75 -2.99
N ALA A 171 13.38 3.74 -3.36
CA ALA A 171 12.94 4.27 -4.65
C ALA A 171 13.10 5.80 -4.76
N ILE A 172 13.07 6.49 -3.61
CA ILE A 172 13.20 7.95 -3.51
C ILE A 172 14.48 8.27 -2.76
N GLU A 173 15.39 8.99 -3.43
CA GLU A 173 16.67 9.44 -2.88
C GLU A 173 16.68 10.98 -2.79
N LEU A 174 16.93 11.50 -1.60
CA LEU A 174 16.88 12.92 -1.28
C LEU A 174 18.29 13.48 -1.12
N THR A 175 18.53 14.68 -1.64
CA THR A 175 19.82 15.36 -1.50
C THR A 175 19.90 16.24 -0.25
N GLU A 176 18.75 16.61 0.31
CA GLU A 176 18.69 17.41 1.53
C GLU A 176 18.93 16.54 2.77
N GLN A 177 19.78 17.02 3.68
CA GLN A 177 20.03 16.34 4.96
C GLN A 177 18.86 16.49 5.94
N LYS A 178 18.03 17.52 5.77
CA LYS A 178 16.86 17.76 6.62
C LYS A 178 15.58 17.82 5.80
N PRO A 179 15.20 16.71 5.16
CA PRO A 179 14.04 16.67 4.27
C PRO A 179 12.74 16.93 5.04
N VAL A 180 11.81 17.64 4.40
CA VAL A 180 10.49 17.92 4.94
C VAL A 180 9.46 16.99 4.30
N PHE A 181 8.65 16.35 5.14
CA PHE A 181 7.59 15.45 4.71
C PHE A 181 6.21 15.99 5.09
N TYR A 182 5.19 15.50 4.40
CA TYR A 182 3.79 15.81 4.66
C TYR A 182 3.00 14.52 4.80
N ALA A 183 2.37 14.31 5.95
CA ALA A 183 1.46 13.21 6.18
C ALA A 183 0.00 13.70 6.05
N TYR A 184 -0.74 13.06 5.15
CA TYR A 184 -2.17 13.26 4.95
C TYR A 184 -2.89 12.12 5.64
N ILE A 185 -3.52 12.43 6.77
CA ILE A 185 -4.22 11.48 7.63
C ILE A 185 -5.69 11.91 7.68
N PRO A 186 -6.62 11.07 7.21
CA PRO A 186 -8.05 11.34 7.30
C PRO A 186 -8.46 11.54 8.77
N GLN A 187 -9.34 12.52 9.03
CA GLN A 187 -9.86 12.75 10.38
C GLN A 187 -10.95 11.72 10.79
N ASP A 188 -11.50 11.01 9.81
CA ASP A 188 -12.29 9.80 10.02
C ASP A 188 -11.33 8.62 10.24
N SER A 189 -11.37 8.05 11.45
CA SER A 189 -10.47 6.99 11.95
C SER A 189 -10.56 5.64 11.19
N THR A 190 -11.26 5.58 10.06
CA THR A 190 -11.51 4.37 9.27
C THR A 190 -10.61 4.19 8.05
N SER A 191 -9.80 5.20 7.67
CA SER A 191 -9.42 5.30 6.24
C SER A 191 -7.91 5.40 5.92
N PHE A 192 -7.00 5.23 6.87
CA PHE A 192 -5.56 5.05 6.57
C PHE A 192 -4.85 4.21 7.64
N SER A 193 -4.27 3.08 7.21
CA SER A 193 -3.54 2.10 8.03
C SER A 193 -4.18 1.76 9.40
N GLY A 194 -5.51 1.71 9.51
CA GLY A 194 -6.19 1.39 10.78
C GLY A 194 -6.18 2.51 11.83
N GLY A 195 -6.03 3.78 11.42
CA GLY A 195 -6.04 4.94 12.32
C GLY A 195 -4.65 5.48 12.61
N MET A 196 -3.81 5.63 11.57
CA MET A 196 -2.48 6.24 11.71
C MET A 196 -2.56 7.55 12.49
N SER A 197 -1.78 7.68 13.56
CA SER A 197 -1.49 8.97 14.17
C SER A 197 -0.03 9.31 13.95
N VAL A 198 0.27 10.60 13.84
CA VAL A 198 1.66 11.09 13.79
C VAL A 198 2.47 10.61 15.00
N ASN A 199 1.83 10.43 16.15
CA ASN A 199 2.50 9.98 17.37
C ASN A 199 2.91 8.50 17.32
N ASP A 200 2.29 7.69 16.45
CA ASP A 200 2.60 6.26 16.29
C ASP A 200 3.68 6.03 15.23
N LEU A 201 4.06 7.09 14.50
CA LEU A 201 5.14 7.03 13.53
C LEU A 201 6.49 7.02 14.24
N VAL A 202 7.39 6.18 13.73
CA VAL A 202 8.78 6.14 14.17
C VAL A 202 9.66 6.37 12.95
N LEU A 203 10.49 7.42 12.98
CA LEU A 203 11.54 7.58 11.98
C LEU A 203 12.76 6.75 12.40
N THR A 204 13.24 5.87 11.52
CA THR A 204 14.32 4.94 11.83
C THR A 204 15.30 4.83 10.69
N LYS A 205 16.59 4.68 11.02
CA LYS A 205 17.65 4.37 10.05
C LYS A 205 17.64 2.88 9.72
N LEU A 206 17.79 2.57 8.43
CA LEU A 206 17.90 1.22 7.91
C LEU A 206 19.37 0.90 7.61
N GLU A 207 19.76 -0.36 7.82
CA GLU A 207 21.09 -0.88 7.44
C GLU A 207 21.02 -1.46 6.03
N SER A 208 21.71 -0.84 5.07
CA SER A 208 21.87 -1.41 3.72
C SER A 208 22.86 -2.57 3.74
N LYS A 209 22.45 -3.72 3.20
CA LYS A 209 23.28 -4.92 3.10
C LYS A 209 23.05 -5.64 1.77
N GLY A 210 23.94 -5.39 0.82
CA GLY A 210 23.81 -5.92 -0.54
C GLY A 210 22.52 -5.39 -1.17
N ASP A 211 21.67 -6.29 -1.63
CA ASP A 211 20.37 -5.96 -2.23
C ASP A 211 19.20 -6.05 -1.23
N SER A 212 19.44 -5.63 0.01
CA SER A 212 18.41 -5.60 1.03
C SER A 212 18.68 -4.49 2.03
N ARG A 213 17.60 -3.95 2.60
CA ARG A 213 17.66 -3.03 3.73
C ARG A 213 17.16 -3.74 4.97
N LEU A 214 17.81 -3.52 6.10
CA LEU A 214 17.56 -4.24 7.33
C LEU A 214 17.14 -3.26 8.43
N TRP A 215 16.02 -3.56 9.07
CA TRP A 215 15.59 -2.87 10.27
C TRP A 215 15.79 -3.76 11.49
N THR A 216 16.61 -3.33 12.45
CA THR A 216 16.86 -4.10 13.68
C THR A 216 15.81 -3.74 14.72
N TYR A 217 14.94 -4.70 15.07
CA TYR A 217 13.84 -4.46 16.02
C TYR A 217 14.12 -4.97 17.43
N ALA A 218 15.09 -5.88 17.56
CA ALA A 218 15.59 -6.36 18.84
C ALA A 218 17.09 -6.66 18.73
N ALA A 219 17.83 -6.26 19.76
CA ALA A 219 19.24 -6.59 19.93
C ALA A 219 19.50 -7.02 21.37
N ARG A 220 20.33 -8.04 21.55
CA ARG A 220 20.76 -8.52 22.87
C ARG A 220 22.27 -8.38 22.98
N GLY A 221 22.74 -7.53 23.88
CA GLY A 221 24.15 -7.26 24.13
C GLY A 221 24.78 -8.12 25.23
N VAL A 222 26.10 -8.00 25.36
CA VAL A 222 27.01 -8.82 26.20
C VAL A 222 26.73 -8.72 27.71
N PHE A 223 26.10 -7.63 28.18
CA PHE A 223 25.85 -7.38 29.61
C PHE A 223 24.36 -7.30 29.97
N GLY A 224 23.50 -7.97 29.21
CA GLY A 224 22.04 -7.90 29.46
C GLY A 224 21.40 -6.59 29.04
N GLY A 225 22.13 -5.70 28.37
CA GLY A 225 21.57 -4.58 27.62
C GLY A 225 20.74 -5.13 26.46
N SER A 226 19.45 -5.30 26.68
CA SER A 226 18.46 -5.51 25.62
C SER A 226 18.01 -4.14 25.13
N SER A 227 18.08 -3.89 23.82
CA SER A 227 17.25 -2.85 23.25
C SER A 227 15.79 -3.31 23.39
N GLU A 228 14.92 -2.42 23.86
CA GLU A 228 13.48 -2.71 23.92
C GLU A 228 12.98 -3.22 22.57
N VAL A 229 12.00 -4.14 22.59
CA VAL A 229 11.35 -4.61 21.36
C VAL A 229 10.71 -3.41 20.69
N GLY A 230 11.26 -2.95 19.56
CA GLY A 230 10.72 -1.77 18.88
C GLY A 230 11.70 -0.85 18.17
N SER A 231 12.90 -1.30 17.81
CA SER A 231 14.08 -0.59 17.26
C SER A 231 15.16 -0.31 18.29
N ASP A 232 16.40 -0.52 17.84
CA ASP A 232 17.57 -0.10 18.59
C ASP A 232 17.49 1.42 18.80
N GLN A 233 17.53 1.89 20.05
CA GLN A 233 17.30 3.31 20.38
C GLN A 233 18.24 4.24 19.60
N LYS A 234 19.43 3.75 19.24
CA LYS A 234 20.44 4.43 18.43
C LYS A 234 20.02 4.69 16.98
N ASP A 235 19.15 3.85 16.42
CA ASP A 235 18.73 3.93 15.02
C ASP A 235 17.44 4.76 14.87
N ARG A 236 16.72 5.02 15.97
CA ARG A 236 15.59 5.96 15.99
C ARG A 236 16.09 7.38 15.74
N GLN A 237 15.58 7.99 14.69
CA GLN A 237 15.75 9.41 14.45
C GLN A 237 14.51 10.11 15.03
N GLY A 238 14.71 11.15 15.83
CA GLY A 238 13.58 11.99 16.24
C GLY A 238 13.00 12.77 15.06
N PHE A 239 11.74 13.15 15.15
CA PHE A 239 11.12 14.11 14.23
C PHE A 239 10.06 14.93 14.98
N THR A 240 9.72 16.10 14.45
CA THR A 240 8.56 16.89 14.87
C THR A 240 7.42 16.70 13.88
N GLY A 241 6.20 16.62 14.39
CA GLY A 241 4.99 16.54 13.58
C GLY A 241 4.06 17.70 13.91
N GLU A 242 4.00 18.69 13.02
CA GLU A 242 3.21 19.91 13.21
C GLU A 242 1.95 19.84 12.35
N GLN A 243 0.77 20.03 12.94
CA GLN A 243 -0.46 20.12 12.16
C GLN A 243 -0.52 21.47 11.44
N VAL A 244 -0.48 21.44 10.11
CA VAL A 244 -0.50 22.65 9.25
C VAL A 244 -1.83 22.84 8.54
N GLY A 245 -2.69 21.83 8.54
CA GLY A 245 -4.03 21.87 7.97
C GLY A 245 -4.93 20.77 8.54
N SER A 246 -6.19 20.74 8.09
CA SER A 246 -7.11 19.67 8.48
C SER A 246 -6.65 18.34 7.92
N GLY A 247 -6.17 17.43 8.78
CA GLY A 247 -5.60 16.15 8.36
C GLY A 247 -4.22 16.24 7.69
N ILE A 248 -3.57 17.42 7.70
CA ILE A 248 -2.26 17.63 7.08
C ILE A 248 -1.23 17.92 8.16
N TYR A 249 -0.19 17.09 8.21
CA TYR A 249 0.89 17.19 9.19
C TYR A 249 2.23 17.34 8.49
N LYS A 250 2.98 18.38 8.85
CA LYS A 250 4.36 18.57 8.42
C LYS A 250 5.29 17.80 9.35
N LEU A 251 6.04 16.85 8.80
CA LEU A 251 7.03 16.07 9.53
C LEU A 251 8.43 16.58 9.21
N THR A 252 9.21 16.90 10.25
CA THR A 252 10.58 17.40 10.08
C THR A 252 11.53 16.60 10.98
N PRO A 253 12.61 15.99 10.45
CA PRO A 253 13.63 15.35 11.26
C PRO A 253 14.17 16.28 12.35
N ALA A 254 14.39 15.74 13.56
CA ALA A 254 14.85 16.52 14.71
C ALA A 254 16.25 17.11 14.49
N GLY A 255 17.08 16.43 13.71
CA GLY A 255 18.40 16.88 13.29
C GLY A 255 18.71 16.45 11.87
N ASP A 256 19.90 16.81 11.40
CA ASP A 256 20.36 16.47 10.06
C ASP A 256 20.58 14.96 9.93
N LEU A 257 20.00 14.39 8.90
CA LEU A 257 20.16 12.98 8.54
C LEU A 257 21.48 12.82 7.79
N ALA A 258 22.37 11.99 8.35
CA ALA A 258 23.56 11.55 7.65
C ALA A 258 23.19 10.76 6.39
N SER A 259 24.16 10.54 5.49
CA SER A 259 23.89 9.70 4.34
C SER A 259 23.51 8.27 4.75
N GLY A 260 22.50 7.72 4.10
CA GLY A 260 21.97 6.40 4.39
C GLY A 260 20.52 6.22 3.98
N GLN A 261 19.95 5.10 4.41
CA GLN A 261 18.56 4.73 4.15
C GLN A 261 17.74 4.88 5.43
N TYR A 262 16.51 5.37 5.29
CA TYR A 262 15.62 5.72 6.39
C TYR A 262 14.20 5.27 6.05
N ALA A 263 13.37 5.13 7.08
CA ALA A 263 11.95 4.91 6.89
C ALA A 263 11.13 5.54 8.02
N PHE A 264 9.96 6.07 7.67
CA PHE A 264 8.88 6.21 8.64
C PHE A 264 8.20 4.85 8.79
N LYS A 265 8.18 4.32 10.00
CA LYS A 265 7.54 3.06 10.33
C LYS A 265 6.22 3.33 11.05
N TYR A 266 5.17 2.66 10.59
CA TYR A 266 3.90 2.53 11.30
C TYR A 266 3.48 1.07 11.29
N ALA A 267 3.16 0.50 12.45
CA ALA A 267 2.82 -0.92 12.59
C ALA A 267 3.84 -1.84 11.87
N TYR A 268 3.44 -2.51 10.78
CA TYR A 268 4.30 -3.38 9.95
C TYR A 268 4.68 -2.78 8.60
N THR A 269 4.32 -1.51 8.36
CA THR A 269 4.57 -0.79 7.11
C THR A 269 5.76 0.16 7.27
N PHE A 270 6.59 0.21 6.24
CA PHE A 270 7.74 1.10 6.14
C PHE A 270 7.55 2.03 4.94
N PHE A 271 7.67 3.33 5.17
CA PHE A 271 7.68 4.36 4.13
C PHE A 271 9.12 4.85 4.02
N ASP A 272 9.85 4.24 3.10
CA ASP A 272 11.30 4.33 2.96
C ASP A 272 11.74 5.49 2.07
N PHE A 273 12.93 6.01 2.36
CA PHE A 273 13.62 7.01 1.56
C PHE A 273 15.12 6.95 1.84
N GLY A 274 15.93 7.37 0.87
CA GLY A 274 17.37 7.52 1.03
C GLY A 274 17.77 8.99 1.15
N VAL A 275 18.91 9.23 1.81
CA VAL A 275 19.55 10.55 1.91
C VAL A 275 20.97 10.43 1.37
N GLN A 276 21.25 11.18 0.29
CA GLN A 276 22.55 11.28 -0.34
C GLN A 276 22.86 12.74 -0.67
N PRO A 277 23.53 13.47 0.25
CA PRO A 277 23.93 14.85 0.01
C PRO A 277 24.83 14.93 -1.22
N GLN A 278 24.59 15.90 -2.10
CA GLN A 278 25.51 16.17 -3.20
C GLN A 278 26.82 16.72 -2.61
N SER A 279 27.92 16.04 -2.91
CA SER A 279 29.30 16.42 -2.55
C SER A 279 29.75 17.69 -3.25
#